data_AF-A0A7Y2NQC6-F1
#
_entry.id   AF-A0A7Y2NQC6-F1
#
_cell.length_a   1.000
_cell.length_b   1.000
_cell.length_c   1.000
_cell.angle_alpha   90.00
_cell.angle_beta   90.00
_cell.angle_gamma   90.00
#
_symmetry.space_group_name_H-M   'P 1'
#
loop_
_entity.id
_entity.type
_entity.pdbx_description
1 polymer ?
#
loop_
_entity_poly.entity_id
_entity_poly.type
_entity_poly.pdbx_seq_one_letter_code
_entity_poly.pdbx_strand_id
1 'polypeptide(L)' 'YVGRIREDESAENALNFWVCGDQLRKGAALNAVQIAEVLARKYLQPAHV' A
#
# COMPACT_ATOMS: atom_id res chain seq x y z
N TYR A 1 -1.92 9.50 -2.99
CA TYR A 1 -1.42 10.43 -4.02
C TYR A 1 0.09 10.53 -3.89
N VAL A 2 0.80 10.52 -5.02
CA VAL A 2 2.26 10.66 -5.07
C VAL A 2 2.60 11.76 -6.06
N GLY A 3 3.56 12.61 -5.72
CA GLY A 3 4.01 13.71 -6.57
C GLY A 3 5.40 14.22 -6.17
N ARG A 4 5.83 15.34 -6.75
CA ARG A 4 7.18 15.92 -6.53
C ARG A 4 8.31 14.92 -6.76
N ILE A 5 8.11 14.01 -7.72
CA ILE A 5 9.08 12.97 -8.08
C ILE A 5 10.28 13.64 -8.73
N ARG A 6 11.48 13.42 -8.18
CA ARG A 6 12.75 13.94 -8.71
C ARG A 6 13.92 13.06 -8.27
N GLU A 7 14.97 13.03 -9.07
CA GLU A 7 16.26 12.46 -8.68
C GLU A 7 16.87 13.26 -7.51
N ASP A 8 17.63 12.57 -6.68
CA ASP A 8 18.41 13.19 -5.62
C ASP A 8 19.73 13.73 -6.14
N GLU A 9 20.14 14.89 -5.63
CA GLU A 9 21.37 15.56 -6.08
C GLU A 9 22.61 15.08 -5.31
N SER A 10 22.43 14.37 -4.20
CA SER A 10 23.52 13.93 -3.31
C SER A 10 23.91 12.47 -3.51
N ALA A 11 23.07 11.64 -4.14
CA ALA A 11 23.35 10.23 -4.38
C ALA A 11 22.81 9.72 -5.73
N GLU A 12 23.67 9.00 -6.46
CA GLU A 12 23.49 8.53 -7.85
C GLU A 12 22.25 7.64 -8.09
N ASN A 13 21.68 7.03 -7.04
CA ASN A 13 20.53 6.14 -7.15
C ASN A 13 19.41 6.46 -6.15
N ALA A 14 19.31 7.72 -5.72
CA ALA A 14 18.27 8.15 -4.79
C ALA A 14 17.14 8.93 -5.51
N LEU A 15 15.91 8.71 -5.05
CA LEU A 15 14.70 9.33 -5.59
C LEU A 15 13.90 9.98 -4.46
N ASN A 16 13.57 11.26 -4.63
CA ASN A 16 12.72 12.00 -3.73
C ASN A 16 11.30 12.11 -4.31
N PHE A 17 10.30 11.93 -3.45
CA PHE A 17 8.89 12.14 -3.80
C PHE A 17 8.08 12.42 -2.55
N TRP A 18 6.88 12.96 -2.74
CA TRP A 18 5.95 13.30 -1.69
C TRP A 18 4.70 12.41 -1.77
N VAL A 19 4.31 11.83 -0.63
CA VAL A 19 3.13 10.95 -0.54
C VAL A 19 2.12 11.55 0.42
N CYS A 20 0.88 11.67 -0.04
CA CYS A 20 -0.27 12.03 0.79
C CYS A 20 -1.39 11.01 0.63
N GLY A 21 -2.16 10.79 1.69
CA GLY A 21 -3.34 9.93 1.65
C GLY A 21 -4.29 10.20 2.82
N ASP A 22 -5.50 9.66 2.69
CA ASP A 22 -6.46 9.62 3.80
C ASP A 22 -6.02 8.54 4.79
N GLN A 23 -5.62 8.98 5.99
CA GLN A 23 -5.10 8.12 7.04
C GLN A 23 -6.17 7.23 7.67
N LEU A 24 -7.42 7.69 7.75
CA LEU A 24 -8.51 6.88 8.31
C LEU A 24 -9.02 5.87 7.29
N ARG A 25 -9.16 6.29 6.02
CA ARG A 25 -9.63 5.41 4.96
C ARG A 25 -8.55 4.43 4.53
N LYS A 26 -7.51 4.88 3.80
CA LYS A 26 -6.49 3.95 3.25
C LYS A 26 -5.46 3.56 4.31
N GLY A 27 -5.11 4.47 5.22
CA GLY A 27 -4.16 4.18 6.31
C GLY A 27 -4.67 3.19 7.34
N ALA A 28 -6.00 3.08 7.53
CA ALA A 28 -6.61 2.16 8.50
C ALA A 28 -7.71 1.27 7.90
N ALA A 29 -8.92 1.80 7.72
CA ALA A 29 -10.12 0.99 7.48
C ALA A 29 -10.05 0.13 6.21
N LEU A 30 -9.73 0.74 5.07
CA LEU A 30 -9.63 0.05 3.79
C LEU A 30 -8.45 -0.92 3.75
N ASN A 31 -7.33 -0.60 4.38
CA ASN A 31 -6.21 -1.54 4.50
C ASN A 31 -6.61 -2.79 5.29
N ALA A 32 -7.32 -2.63 6.42
CA ALA A 32 -7.80 -3.74 7.23
C ALA A 32 -8.75 -4.66 6.44
N VAL A 33 -9.71 -4.08 5.71
CA VAL A 33 -10.64 -4.83 4.85
C VAL A 33 -9.87 -5.56 3.74
N GLN A 34 -8.94 -4.89 3.06
CA GLN A 34 -8.15 -5.51 1.98
C GLN A 34 -7.28 -6.68 2.47
N ILE A 35 -6.71 -6.57 3.68
CA ILE A 35 -5.99 -7.69 4.32
C ILE A 35 -6.96 -8.85 4.59
N ALA A 36 -8.14 -8.57 5.17
CA ALA A 36 -9.14 -9.59 5.44
C ALA A 36 -9.63 -10.29 4.16
N GLU A 37 -9.82 -9.55 3.08
CA GLU A 37 -10.17 -10.11 1.77
C GLU A 37 -9.07 -11.04 1.22
N VAL A 38 -7.79 -10.66 1.34
CA VAL A 38 -6.68 -11.51 0.94
C VAL A 38 -6.64 -12.77 1.80
N LEU A 39 -6.85 -12.63 3.11
CA LEU A 39 -6.91 -13.75 4.05
C LEU A 39 -8.01 -14.74 3.62
N ALA A 40 -9.22 -14.22 3.39
CA ALA A 40 -10.37 -15.01 2.96
C ALA A 40 -10.10 -15.76 1.65
N ARG A 41 -9.57 -15.05 0.63
CA ARG A 41 -9.32 -15.65 -0.69
C ARG A 41 -8.18 -16.66 -0.73
N LYS A 42 -7.10 -16.46 0.04
CA LYS A 42 -5.89 -17.27 -0.08
C LYS A 42 -5.76 -18.37 0.99
N TYR A 43 -6.37 -18.18 2.16
CA TYR A 43 -6.09 -19.03 3.31
C TYR A 43 -7.34 -19.56 4.02
N LEU A 44 -8.51 -18.98 3.77
CA LEU A 44 -9.77 -19.42 4.38
C LEU A 44 -10.77 -19.99 3.37
N GLN A 45 -10.37 -20.16 2.10
CA GLN A 45 -11.22 -20.95 1.21
C GLN A 45 -11.30 -22.37 1.78
N PRO A 46 -12.51 -22.94 1.91
CA PRO A 46 -12.64 -24.33 2.31
C PRO A 46 -11.85 -25.18 1.30
N ALA A 47 -11.09 -26.15 1.81
CA ALA A 47 -10.50 -27.17 0.95
C ALA A 47 -11.64 -27.73 0.09
N HIS A 48 -11.47 -27.67 -1.23
CA HIS A 48 -12.42 -28.30 -2.16
C HIS A 48 -12.57 -29.76 -1.73
N VAL A 49 -13.76 -30.09 -1.21
CA VAL A 49 -14.21 -31.46 -0.98
C VAL A 49 -14.29 -32.18 -2.32
#